data_AF-A0A328CB85-F1
#
_entry.id   AF-A0A328CB85-F1
#
_cell.length_a   1.000
_cell.length_b   1.000
_cell.length_c   1.000
_cell.angle_alpha   90.00
_cell.angle_beta   90.00
_cell.angle_gamma   90.00
#
_symmetry.space_group_name_H-M   'P 1'
#
loop_
_entity.id
_entity.type
_entity.pdbx_description
1 polymer ?
#
loop_
_entity_poly.entity_id
_entity_poly.type
_entity_poly.pdbx_seq_one_letter_code
_entity_poly.pdbx_strand_id
1 'polypeptide(L)'
;MNPRQLLAALLATTALACSALPLAGPDNAPGFAHDVGQALAHLALLHTDTNAYLCACYFEDDGYASPARCLEANSISPHQRQALTDCLTQSARHAPPAPEGVRRFARLYQRALTDYQACQEAVSPLECSQNEFSRRSDCRAALIETLDTHEADPATARWFDHLEQNATAAGCFNSSPP
;
A
#
# COMPACT_ATOMS: atom_id res chain seq x y z
N MET A 1 -12.47 -6.46 8.92
CA MET A 1 -11.54 -5.46 9.48
C MET A 1 -11.38 -4.34 8.48
N ASN A 2 -11.51 -3.09 8.91
CA ASN A 2 -11.46 -1.91 8.06
C ASN A 2 -10.00 -1.66 7.60
N PRO A 3 -9.68 -1.35 6.34
CA PRO A 3 -8.30 -1.07 5.90
C PRO A 3 -7.62 0.08 6.66
N ARG A 4 -8.41 0.99 7.23
CA ARG A 4 -7.94 2.05 8.13
C ARG A 4 -7.40 1.56 9.47
N GLN A 5 -7.72 0.33 9.89
CA GLN A 5 -7.35 -0.21 11.20
C GLN A 5 -6.02 -0.96 11.19
N LEU A 6 -5.54 -1.41 10.02
CA LEU A 6 -4.21 -2.05 9.90
C LEU A 6 -3.08 -1.02 10.05
N LEU A 7 -3.23 0.16 9.45
CA LEU A 7 -2.31 1.29 9.65
C LEU A 7 -2.37 1.85 11.09
N ALA A 8 -3.56 1.94 11.67
CA ALA A 8 -3.73 2.45 13.03
C ALA A 8 -3.20 1.49 14.12
N ALA A 9 -3.22 0.16 13.89
CA ALA A 9 -2.74 -0.82 14.86
C ALA A 9 -1.21 -0.81 15.02
N LEU A 10 -0.47 -0.42 13.98
CA LEU A 10 0.99 -0.26 14.01
C LEU A 10 1.45 1.06 14.68
N LEU A 11 0.54 2.00 14.96
CA LEU A 11 0.87 3.38 15.35
C LEU A 11 0.37 3.80 16.74
N ALA A 12 -0.32 2.92 17.48
CA ALA A 12 -1.05 3.30 18.69
C ALA A 12 -0.23 3.30 20.01
N THR A 13 1.10 3.22 19.99
CA THR A 13 1.91 3.36 21.21
C THR A 13 3.06 4.34 21.01
N THR A 14 2.74 5.64 21.03
CA THR A 14 3.38 6.67 21.91
C THR A 14 3.06 8.07 21.38
N ALA A 15 1.89 8.58 21.75
CA ALA A 15 1.64 10.01 21.76
C ALA A 15 2.37 10.62 22.98
N LEU A 16 3.35 11.51 22.72
CA LEU A 16 3.60 12.78 23.43
C LEU A 16 5.03 13.27 23.15
N ALA A 17 5.17 14.17 22.18
CA ALA A 17 6.09 15.32 22.25
C ALA A 17 5.87 16.24 21.06
N CYS A 18 5.26 17.40 21.31
CA CYS A 18 5.33 18.57 20.44
C CYS A 18 6.78 18.99 20.22
N SER A 19 7.17 19.22 18.97
CA SER A 19 8.15 20.23 18.57
C SER A 19 8.02 20.48 17.07
N ALA A 20 7.62 21.70 16.71
CA ALA A 20 7.66 22.18 15.33
C ALA A 20 9.10 22.20 14.82
N LEU A 21 9.35 21.65 13.64
CA LEU A 21 10.59 21.80 12.89
C LEU A 21 10.25 22.30 11.48
N PRO A 22 10.69 23.52 11.10
CA PRO A 22 10.78 23.88 9.70
C PRO A 22 12.12 23.36 9.19
N LEU A 23 12.12 22.35 8.32
CA LEU A 23 13.32 21.99 7.57
C LEU A 23 12.93 21.69 6.12
N ALA A 24 13.11 22.69 5.26
CA ALA A 24 13.54 22.44 3.90
C ALA A 24 14.93 21.79 3.96
N GLY A 25 14.95 20.49 4.24
CA GLY A 25 16.11 19.63 3.99
C GLY A 25 16.21 19.35 2.49
N PRO A 26 17.34 18.80 2.01
CA PRO A 26 17.44 18.36 0.62
C PRO A 26 16.31 17.37 0.32
N ASP A 27 15.59 17.59 -0.78
CA ASP A 27 14.60 16.65 -1.31
C ASP A 27 15.19 15.24 -1.38
N ASN A 28 14.34 14.23 -1.18
CA ASN A 28 14.75 12.86 -1.44
C ASN A 28 15.09 12.67 -2.92
N ALA A 29 16.10 11.84 -3.21
CA ALA A 29 16.52 11.57 -4.58
C ALA A 29 15.33 11.02 -5.40
N PRO A 30 15.12 11.44 -6.67
CA PRO A 30 13.94 11.08 -7.45
C PRO A 30 13.68 9.58 -7.55
N GLY A 31 14.73 8.77 -7.77
CA GLY A 31 14.60 7.31 -7.83
C GLY A 31 14.13 6.69 -6.51
N PHE A 32 14.66 7.15 -5.39
CA PHE A 32 14.23 6.67 -4.07
C PHE A 32 12.79 7.10 -3.75
N ALA A 33 12.42 8.34 -4.09
CA ALA A 33 11.04 8.81 -3.91
C ALA A 33 10.05 7.98 -4.73
N HIS A 34 10.43 7.59 -5.95
CA HIS A 34 9.63 6.69 -6.78
C HIS A 34 9.49 5.30 -6.16
N ASP A 35 10.59 4.70 -5.68
CA ASP A 35 10.57 3.37 -5.04
C ASP A 35 9.63 3.35 -3.82
N VAL A 36 9.70 4.38 -2.96
CA VAL A 36 8.82 4.50 -1.79
C VAL A 36 7.37 4.75 -2.22
N GLY A 37 7.15 5.64 -3.19
CA GLY A 37 5.82 5.94 -3.71
C GLY A 37 5.13 4.71 -4.30
N GLN A 38 5.87 3.91 -5.08
CA GLN A 38 5.39 2.65 -5.64
C GLN A 38 5.09 1.61 -4.54
N ALA A 39 5.95 1.50 -3.53
CA ALA A 39 5.73 0.56 -2.42
C ALA A 39 4.44 0.88 -1.66
N LEU A 40 4.26 2.14 -1.28
CA LEU A 40 3.08 2.58 -0.55
C LEU A 40 1.81 2.49 -1.38
N ALA A 41 1.87 2.82 -2.68
CA ALA A 41 0.75 2.65 -3.60
C ALA A 41 0.32 1.18 -3.68
N HIS A 42 1.26 0.24 -3.85
CA HIS A 42 0.93 -1.18 -3.90
C HIS A 42 0.32 -1.67 -2.59
N LEU A 43 0.92 -1.34 -1.44
CA LEU A 43 0.40 -1.75 -0.13
C LEU A 43 -1.01 -1.21 0.13
N ALA A 44 -1.28 0.04 -0.26
CA ALA A 44 -2.61 0.64 -0.15
C ALA A 44 -3.66 -0.07 -1.03
N LEU A 45 -3.23 -0.67 -2.15
CA LEU A 45 -4.10 -1.29 -3.14
C LEU A 45 -4.23 -2.82 -3.02
N LEU A 46 -3.44 -3.48 -2.17
CA LEU A 46 -3.50 -4.94 -1.97
C LEU A 46 -4.92 -5.44 -1.64
N HIS A 47 -5.68 -4.68 -0.83
CA HIS A 47 -7.06 -5.04 -0.52
C HIS A 47 -7.98 -4.86 -1.75
N THR A 48 -7.83 -3.77 -2.49
CA THR A 48 -8.57 -3.52 -3.74
C THR A 48 -8.31 -4.61 -4.78
N ASP A 49 -7.07 -5.09 -4.90
CA ASP A 49 -6.70 -6.19 -5.80
C ASP A 49 -7.39 -7.51 -5.41
N THR A 50 -7.60 -7.71 -4.11
CA THR A 50 -8.33 -8.86 -3.59
C THR A 50 -9.81 -8.76 -3.93
N ASN A 51 -10.41 -7.57 -3.77
CA ASN A 51 -11.81 -7.35 -4.12
C ASN A 51 -12.04 -7.50 -5.62
N ALA A 52 -11.06 -7.14 -6.46
CA ALA A 52 -11.15 -7.39 -7.90
C ALA A 52 -11.23 -8.89 -8.23
N TYR A 53 -10.47 -9.74 -7.54
CA TYR A 53 -10.59 -11.20 -7.67
C TYR A 53 -11.96 -11.70 -7.17
N LEU A 54 -12.43 -11.23 -6.02
CA LEU A 54 -13.75 -11.59 -5.50
C LEU A 54 -14.87 -11.18 -6.47
N CYS A 55 -14.78 -9.99 -7.08
CA CYS A 55 -15.71 -9.56 -8.11
C CYS A 55 -15.66 -10.42 -9.39
N ALA A 56 -14.51 -10.95 -9.76
CA ALA A 56 -14.41 -11.85 -10.91
C ALA A 56 -15.09 -13.21 -10.63
N CYS A 57 -15.08 -13.67 -9.38
CA CYS A 57 -15.43 -15.04 -9.02
C CYS A 57 -16.73 -15.21 -8.22
N TYR A 58 -17.12 -14.22 -7.44
CA TYR A 58 -18.15 -14.28 -6.39
C TYR A 58 -19.03 -13.02 -6.34
N PHE A 59 -19.15 -12.27 -7.44
CA PHE A 59 -19.91 -11.01 -7.49
C PHE A 59 -21.37 -11.12 -7.03
N GLU A 60 -21.99 -12.28 -7.20
CA GLU A 60 -23.38 -12.53 -6.79
C GLU A 60 -23.53 -12.53 -5.26
N ASP A 61 -22.50 -12.96 -4.52
CA ASP A 61 -22.49 -13.01 -3.06
C ASP A 61 -22.57 -11.60 -2.44
N ASP A 62 -22.01 -10.60 -3.14
CA ASP A 62 -22.06 -9.19 -2.79
C ASP A 62 -23.27 -8.45 -3.41
N GLY A 63 -24.19 -9.18 -4.06
CA GLY A 63 -25.45 -8.65 -4.60
C GLY A 63 -25.32 -7.90 -5.93
N TYR A 64 -24.20 -8.05 -6.65
CA TYR A 64 -24.03 -7.44 -7.97
C TYR A 64 -24.71 -8.26 -9.06
N ALA A 65 -25.20 -7.56 -10.10
CA ALA A 65 -25.85 -8.20 -11.25
C ALA A 65 -24.87 -8.78 -12.29
N SER A 66 -23.58 -8.42 -12.22
CA SER A 66 -22.54 -8.93 -13.11
C SER A 66 -21.15 -8.68 -12.52
N PRO A 67 -20.11 -9.45 -12.95
CA PRO A 67 -18.72 -9.19 -12.57
C PRO A 67 -18.28 -7.77 -12.93
N ALA A 68 -18.73 -7.27 -14.08
CA ALA A 68 -18.38 -5.93 -14.57
C ALA A 68 -18.85 -4.83 -13.61
N ARG A 69 -20.09 -4.93 -13.08
CA ARG A 69 -20.61 -3.96 -12.10
C ARG A 69 -19.89 -4.05 -10.76
N CYS A 70 -19.54 -5.25 -10.32
CA CYS A 70 -18.76 -5.43 -9.10
C CYS A 70 -17.37 -4.80 -9.25
N LEU A 71 -16.68 -5.07 -10.37
CA LEU A 71 -15.38 -4.48 -10.68
C LEU A 71 -15.44 -2.95 -10.79
N GLU A 72 -16.47 -2.39 -11.42
CA GLU A 72 -16.65 -0.94 -11.51
C GLU A 72 -16.74 -0.28 -10.11
N ALA A 73 -17.41 -0.94 -9.16
CA ALA A 73 -17.57 -0.44 -7.80
C ALA A 73 -16.35 -0.71 -6.88
N ASN A 74 -15.56 -1.76 -7.15
CA ASN A 74 -14.54 -2.27 -6.21
C ASN A 74 -13.12 -2.33 -6.75
N SER A 75 -12.89 -1.94 -8.01
CA SER A 75 -11.56 -1.91 -8.60
C SER A 75 -11.06 -0.48 -8.80
N ILE A 76 -9.73 -0.35 -8.90
CA ILE A 76 -9.07 0.90 -9.25
C ILE A 76 -8.50 0.79 -10.66
N SER A 77 -8.80 1.76 -11.52
CA SER A 77 -8.31 1.78 -12.90
C SER A 77 -6.77 1.96 -12.94
N PRO A 78 -6.09 1.51 -14.02
CA PRO A 78 -4.65 1.74 -14.18
C PRO A 78 -4.27 3.23 -14.08
N HIS A 79 -5.09 4.14 -14.60
CA HIS A 79 -4.86 5.59 -14.51
C HIS A 79 -4.92 6.07 -13.04
N GLN A 80 -5.88 5.61 -12.26
CA GLN A 80 -5.96 5.96 -10.83
C GLN A 80 -4.78 5.37 -10.04
N ARG A 81 -4.31 4.16 -10.36
CA ARG A 81 -3.09 3.59 -9.75
C ARG A 81 -1.87 4.45 -10.03
N GLN A 82 -1.72 4.89 -11.28
CA GLN A 82 -0.61 5.77 -11.68
C GLN A 82 -0.71 7.10 -10.95
N ALA A 83 -1.90 7.71 -10.91
CA ALA A 83 -2.13 8.97 -10.19
C ALA A 83 -1.80 8.86 -8.68
N LEU A 84 -2.17 7.75 -8.03
CA LEU A 84 -1.81 7.46 -6.65
C LEU A 84 -0.28 7.35 -6.49
N THR A 85 0.36 6.58 -7.36
CA THR A 85 1.81 6.37 -7.35
C THR A 85 2.58 7.68 -7.55
N ASP A 86 2.14 8.51 -8.51
CA ASP A 86 2.75 9.81 -8.80
C ASP A 86 2.57 10.78 -7.62
N CYS A 87 1.38 10.81 -7.02
CA CYS A 87 1.09 11.65 -5.86
C CYS A 87 1.94 11.25 -4.64
N LEU A 88 2.07 9.95 -4.38
CA LEU A 88 2.93 9.43 -3.30
C LEU A 88 4.40 9.67 -3.59
N THR A 89 4.84 9.52 -4.84
CA THR A 89 6.21 9.84 -5.28
C THR A 89 6.53 11.30 -5.03
N GLN A 90 5.63 12.21 -5.40
CA GLN A 90 5.78 13.65 -5.18
C GLN A 90 5.81 13.99 -3.68
N SER A 91 4.97 13.33 -2.88
CA SER A 91 4.97 13.49 -1.43
C SER A 91 6.27 13.00 -0.80
N ALA A 92 6.80 11.85 -1.25
CA ALA A 92 8.07 11.30 -0.77
C ALA A 92 9.27 12.16 -1.18
N ARG A 93 9.21 12.76 -2.38
CA ARG A 93 10.25 13.67 -2.88
C ARG A 93 10.41 14.89 -1.97
N HIS A 94 9.31 15.47 -1.51
CA HIS A 94 9.28 16.66 -0.66
C HIS A 94 9.21 16.37 0.84
N ALA A 95 9.16 15.10 1.23
CA ALA A 95 9.34 14.71 2.62
C ALA A 95 10.77 15.04 3.09
N PRO A 96 11.00 15.18 4.40
CA PRO A 96 12.35 15.30 4.96
C PRO A 96 13.27 14.16 4.48
N PRO A 97 14.59 14.33 4.54
CA PRO A 97 15.53 13.28 4.18
C PRO A 97 15.21 11.96 4.90
N ALA A 98 15.03 10.89 4.13
CA ALA A 98 14.63 9.61 4.69
C ALA A 98 15.75 9.00 5.56
N PRO A 99 15.43 8.55 6.79
CA PRO A 99 16.38 7.85 7.64
C PRO A 99 16.73 6.47 7.06
N GLU A 100 17.79 5.84 7.57
CA GLU A 100 18.28 4.55 7.06
C GLU A 100 17.24 3.43 7.16
N GLY A 101 16.36 3.45 8.16
CA GLY A 101 15.29 2.45 8.28
C GLY A 101 14.27 2.52 7.14
N VAL A 102 13.93 3.70 6.61
CA VAL A 102 13.08 3.82 5.40
C VAL A 102 13.80 3.27 4.16
N ARG A 103 15.11 3.51 4.02
CA ARG A 103 15.91 2.93 2.93
C ARG A 103 15.98 1.41 3.02
N ARG A 104 16.08 0.88 4.23
CA ARG A 104 16.04 -0.56 4.49
C ARG A 104 14.66 -1.14 4.16
N PHE A 105 13.58 -0.47 4.56
CA PHE A 105 12.22 -0.82 4.18
C PHE A 105 12.07 -0.91 2.65
N ALA A 106 12.49 0.10 1.90
CA ALA A 106 12.37 0.08 0.43
C ALA A 106 13.08 -1.13 -0.20
N ARG A 107 14.28 -1.46 0.27
CA ARG A 107 15.03 -2.65 -0.18
C ARG A 107 14.38 -3.97 0.24
N LEU A 108 13.82 -4.02 1.45
CA LEU A 108 13.11 -5.20 1.95
C LEU A 108 11.84 -5.44 1.14
N TYR A 109 11.06 -4.38 0.92
CA TYR A 109 9.87 -4.39 0.09
C TYR A 109 10.16 -4.87 -1.33
N GLN A 110 11.21 -4.39 -1.99
CA GLN A 110 11.56 -4.85 -3.34
C GLN A 110 11.83 -6.37 -3.39
N ARG A 111 12.50 -6.94 -2.39
CA ARG A 111 12.73 -8.39 -2.30
C ARG A 111 11.42 -9.14 -2.04
N ALA A 112 10.66 -8.70 -1.05
CA ALA A 112 9.39 -9.32 -0.69
C ALA A 112 8.37 -9.23 -1.85
N LEU A 113 8.42 -8.16 -2.65
CA LEU A 113 7.60 -8.00 -3.86
C LEU A 113 7.95 -9.05 -4.91
N THR A 114 9.23 -9.36 -5.12
CA THR A 114 9.63 -10.44 -6.04
C THR A 114 9.06 -11.78 -5.60
N ASP A 115 9.17 -12.11 -4.31
CA ASP A 115 8.65 -13.36 -3.76
C ASP A 115 7.11 -13.41 -3.86
N TYR A 116 6.43 -12.30 -3.56
CA TYR A 116 5.00 -12.14 -3.73
C TYR A 116 4.56 -12.36 -5.19
N GLN A 117 5.25 -11.76 -6.16
CA GLN A 117 4.95 -11.90 -7.58
C GLN A 117 5.12 -13.34 -8.05
N ALA A 118 6.22 -13.99 -7.68
CA ALA A 118 6.46 -15.40 -7.99
C ALA A 118 5.36 -16.31 -7.38
N CYS A 119 4.90 -16.00 -6.16
CA CYS A 119 3.79 -16.70 -5.52
C CYS A 119 2.48 -16.51 -6.29
N GLN A 120 2.15 -15.27 -6.70
CA GLN A 120 0.94 -14.96 -7.47
C GLN A 120 0.94 -15.59 -8.86
N GLU A 121 2.08 -15.71 -9.53
CA GLU A 121 2.22 -16.37 -10.84
C GLU A 121 1.94 -17.88 -10.75
N ALA A 122 2.20 -18.50 -9.60
CA ALA A 122 1.90 -19.91 -9.36
C ALA A 122 0.40 -20.16 -9.06
N VAL A 123 -0.41 -19.11 -8.94
CA VAL A 123 -1.86 -19.17 -8.69
C VAL A 123 -2.61 -18.89 -9.99
N SER A 124 -3.62 -19.70 -10.29
CA SER A 124 -4.44 -19.53 -11.50
C SER A 124 -5.27 -18.23 -11.40
N PRO A 125 -5.17 -17.32 -12.39
CA PRO A 125 -6.02 -16.13 -12.45
C PRO A 125 -7.43 -16.41 -12.96
N LEU A 126 -7.68 -17.61 -13.50
CA LEU A 126 -8.95 -17.99 -14.13
C LEU A 126 -9.79 -18.92 -13.27
N GLU A 127 -9.22 -19.47 -12.20
CA GLU A 127 -9.91 -20.41 -11.34
C GLU A 127 -10.56 -19.70 -10.16
N CYS A 128 -11.87 -19.89 -10.06
CA CYS A 128 -12.71 -19.37 -8.99
C CYS A 128 -13.00 -20.48 -7.98
N SER A 129 -12.01 -20.78 -7.13
CA SER A 129 -12.12 -21.75 -6.05
C SER A 129 -11.65 -21.16 -4.72
N GLN A 130 -12.24 -21.63 -3.62
CA GLN A 130 -11.82 -21.23 -2.27
C GLN A 130 -10.34 -21.56 -2.00
N ASN A 131 -9.83 -22.62 -2.63
CA ASN A 131 -8.42 -22.98 -2.53
C ASN A 131 -7.53 -21.93 -3.21
N GLU A 132 -7.87 -21.50 -4.42
CA GLU A 132 -7.08 -20.46 -5.12
C GLU A 132 -7.18 -19.11 -4.41
N PHE A 133 -8.35 -18.75 -3.87
CA PHE A 133 -8.48 -17.56 -3.01
C PHE A 133 -7.56 -17.64 -1.79
N SER A 134 -7.54 -18.79 -1.11
CA SER A 134 -6.67 -19.01 0.07
C SER A 134 -5.19 -18.88 -0.31
N ARG A 135 -4.76 -19.50 -1.43
CA ARG A 135 -3.38 -19.37 -1.93
C ARG A 135 -2.99 -17.92 -2.24
N ARG A 136 -3.87 -17.12 -2.86
CA ARG A 136 -3.64 -15.67 -3.07
C ARG A 136 -3.49 -14.93 -1.75
N SER A 137 -4.34 -15.25 -0.79
CA SER A 137 -4.30 -14.67 0.55
C SER A 137 -3.01 -15.01 1.26
N ASP A 138 -2.51 -16.26 1.14
CA ASP A 138 -1.25 -16.71 1.73
C ASP A 138 -0.06 -15.97 1.12
N CYS A 139 -0.02 -15.80 -0.22
CA CYS A 139 0.99 -14.99 -0.87
C CYS A 139 1.05 -13.57 -0.30
N ARG A 140 -0.13 -12.94 -0.11
CA ARG A 140 -0.23 -11.59 0.48
C ARG A 140 0.18 -11.59 1.96
N ALA A 141 -0.21 -12.60 2.73
CA ALA A 141 0.15 -12.71 4.14
C ALA A 141 1.67 -12.79 4.32
N ALA A 142 2.36 -13.59 3.50
CA ALA A 142 3.82 -13.69 3.53
C ALA A 142 4.53 -12.37 3.20
N LEU A 143 3.99 -11.58 2.24
CA LEU A 143 4.48 -10.23 1.96
C LEU A 143 4.35 -9.32 3.19
N ILE A 144 3.17 -9.29 3.82
CA ILE A 144 2.91 -8.44 5.00
C ILE A 144 3.76 -8.89 6.19
N GLU A 145 3.84 -10.19 6.47
CA GLU A 145 4.69 -10.73 7.55
C GLU A 145 6.17 -10.35 7.36
N THR A 146 6.67 -10.42 6.12
CA THR A 146 8.04 -10.01 5.81
C THR A 146 8.28 -8.52 6.12
N LEU A 147 7.28 -7.68 5.91
CA LEU A 147 7.37 -6.25 6.20
C LEU A 147 7.18 -5.95 7.70
N ASP A 148 6.26 -6.65 8.37
CA ASP A 148 5.91 -6.46 9.78
C ASP A 148 6.98 -6.99 10.74
N THR A 149 7.72 -8.04 10.36
CA THR A 149 8.88 -8.54 11.13
C THR A 149 10.01 -7.50 11.23
N HIS A 150 9.97 -6.45 10.42
CA HIS A 150 10.89 -5.33 10.52
C HIS A 150 10.34 -4.26 11.46
N GLU A 151 10.68 -4.35 12.75
CA GLU A 151 10.33 -3.33 13.73
C GLU A 151 10.96 -1.98 13.31
N ALA A 152 10.09 -1.05 12.90
CA ALA A 152 10.52 0.28 12.49
C ALA A 152 11.04 1.05 13.70
N ASP A 153 12.28 1.54 13.61
CA ASP A 153 12.78 2.45 14.62
C ASP A 153 11.92 3.73 14.67
N PRO A 154 11.86 4.45 15.81
CA PRO A 154 10.97 5.59 15.96
C PRO A 154 11.16 6.71 14.92
N ALA A 155 12.35 6.88 14.34
CA ALA A 155 12.57 7.88 13.30
C ALA A 155 11.96 7.44 11.97
N THR A 156 12.04 6.15 11.64
CA THR A 156 11.38 5.55 10.48
C THR A 156 9.87 5.63 10.59
N ALA A 157 9.29 5.27 11.75
CA ALA A 157 7.85 5.38 11.99
C ALA A 157 7.35 6.82 11.80
N ARG A 158 7.99 7.80 12.46
CA ARG A 158 7.65 9.22 12.31
C ARG A 158 7.77 9.74 10.87
N TRP A 159 8.73 9.19 10.11
CA TRP A 159 8.90 9.59 8.72
C TRP A 159 7.72 9.11 7.85
N PHE A 160 7.28 7.86 8.04
CA PHE A 160 6.09 7.35 7.35
C PHE A 160 4.81 8.08 7.78
N ASP A 161 4.65 8.41 9.06
CA ASP A 161 3.52 9.22 9.55
C ASP A 161 3.48 10.59 8.86
N HIS A 162 4.63 11.24 8.74
CA HIS A 162 4.72 12.53 8.06
C HIS A 162 4.38 12.42 6.57
N LEU A 163 4.85 11.36 5.92
CA LEU A 163 4.54 11.10 4.52
C LEU A 163 3.04 10.83 4.31
N GLU A 164 2.40 10.04 5.18
CA GLU A 164 0.96 9.75 5.12
C GLU A 164 0.12 11.02 5.32
N GLN A 165 0.50 11.87 6.26
CA GLN A 165 -0.15 13.16 6.49
C GLN A 165 -0.03 14.07 5.26
N ASN A 166 1.17 14.17 4.68
CA ASN A 166 1.40 14.95 3.46
C ASN A 166 0.60 14.40 2.28
N ALA A 167 0.59 13.08 2.07
CA ALA A 167 -0.16 12.42 1.02
C ALA A 167 -1.67 12.63 1.15
N THR A 168 -2.18 12.57 2.39
CA THR A 168 -3.59 12.85 2.69
C THR A 168 -3.93 14.32 2.41
N ALA A 169 -3.08 15.26 2.85
CA ALA A 169 -3.27 16.68 2.58
C ALA A 169 -3.19 17.03 1.08
N ALA A 170 -2.35 16.31 0.33
CA ALA A 170 -2.26 16.40 -1.13
C ALA A 170 -3.43 15.71 -1.85
N GLY A 171 -4.31 15.01 -1.13
CA GLY A 171 -5.47 14.32 -1.70
C GLY A 171 -5.14 13.03 -2.43
N CYS A 172 -3.98 12.41 -2.19
CA CYS A 172 -3.55 11.20 -2.91
C CYS A 172 -4.58 10.05 -2.83
N PHE A 173 -5.31 9.94 -1.71
CA PHE A 173 -6.27 8.88 -1.45
C PHE A 173 -7.74 9.25 -1.76
N ASN A 174 -8.01 10.49 -2.18
CA ASN A 174 -9.37 10.98 -2.43
C ASN A 174 -9.87 10.68 -3.85
N SER A 175 -9.22 9.78 -4.57
CA SER A 175 -9.49 9.42 -5.95
C SER A 175 -10.36 8.14 -6.10
N SER A 176 -11.19 7.83 -5.11
CA SER A 176 -12.28 6.85 -5.25
C SER A 176 -13.41 7.44 -6.13
N PRO A 177 -14.05 6.64 -6.99
CA PRO A 177 -15.25 7.11 -7.69
C PRO A 177 -16.40 7.30 -6.68
N PRO A 178 -17.38 8.19 -6.98
CA PRO A 178 -18.58 8.38 -6.17
C PRO A 178 -19.45 7.12 -6.08
#